data_AF-A0A8T3X0X4-F1
#
_entry.id   AF-A0A8T3X0X4-F1
#
_cell.length_a   1.000
_cell.length_b   1.000
_cell.length_c   1.000
_cell.angle_alpha   90.00
_cell.angle_beta   90.00
_cell.angle_gamma   90.00
#
_symmetry.space_group_name_H-M   'P 1'
#
loop_
_entity.id
_entity.type
_entity.pdbx_description
1 polymer ?
#
loop_
_entity_poly.entity_id
_entity_poly.type
_entity_poly.pdbx_seq_one_letter_code
_entity_poly.pdbx_strand_id
1 'polypeptide(L)'
;MIEWIIFGIILLILGFFIGKYITEQQKWATKKAQLEQKHQMETSELQKNMLSQEKRFTEQMKDLQLQHQNYITDLDNRYVALIRQFRKDAVLRSRNTLMGKLWEHVAPYLPKFKYHPSDMKFIGSPIDYIIFDGMNEKDIKRVIFLEVKSANSKLNAQEKKLRDAIINKRVKWEEFRIEDITSTSVIENKDFDKQMQIQLDTIKKQMEETDDEERYNEVQKT
;
A
#
# COMPACT_ATOMS: atom_id res chain seq x y z
N MET A 1 -28.85 -4.64 96.95
CA MET A 1 -28.33 -3.33 96.46
C MET A 1 -27.11 -3.47 95.55
N ILE A 2 -26.11 -4.29 95.87
CA ILE A 2 -24.88 -4.46 95.06
C ILE A 2 -25.15 -5.05 93.65
N GLU A 3 -26.07 -6.02 93.51
CA GLU A 3 -26.38 -6.65 92.22
C GLU A 3 -26.91 -5.66 91.16
N TRP A 4 -27.73 -4.68 91.57
CA TRP A 4 -28.23 -3.63 90.67
C TRP A 4 -27.13 -2.67 90.20
N ILE A 5 -26.09 -2.47 91.02
CA ILE A 5 -24.91 -1.67 90.66
C ILE A 5 -24.09 -2.42 89.59
N ILE A 6 -23.86 -3.72 89.79
CA ILE A 6 -23.13 -4.57 88.83
C ILE A 6 -23.88 -4.63 87.49
N PHE A 7 -25.21 -4.83 87.52
CA PHE A 7 -26.02 -4.85 86.31
C PHE A 7 -25.97 -3.50 85.54
N GLY A 8 -25.99 -2.37 86.27
CA GLY A 8 -25.82 -1.05 85.67
C GLY A 8 -24.45 -0.87 84.98
N ILE A 9 -23.37 -1.36 85.58
CA ILE A 9 -22.02 -1.30 85.00
C ILE A 9 -21.92 -2.16 83.72
N ILE A 10 -22.49 -3.37 83.75
CA ILE A 10 -22.48 -4.28 82.57
C ILE A 10 -23.25 -3.64 81.41
N LEU A 11 -24.41 -3.03 81.66
CA LEU A 11 -25.17 -2.33 80.62
C LEU A 11 -24.41 -1.14 80.01
N LEU A 12 -23.66 -0.39 80.83
CA LEU A 12 -22.80 0.69 80.35
C LEU A 12 -21.69 0.18 79.42
N ILE A 13 -21.03 -0.92 79.80
CA ILE A 13 -20.00 -1.55 78.98
C ILE A 13 -20.61 -2.08 77.67
N LEU A 14 -21.76 -2.74 77.74
CA LEU A 14 -22.45 -3.28 76.57
C LEU A 14 -22.86 -2.16 75.61
N GLY A 15 -23.42 -1.07 76.13
CA GLY A 15 -23.79 0.12 75.36
C GLY A 15 -22.57 0.76 74.68
N PHE A 16 -21.43 0.81 75.37
CA PHE A 16 -20.16 1.28 74.79
C PHE A 16 -19.70 0.41 73.62
N PHE A 17 -19.72 -0.91 73.76
CA PHE A 17 -19.31 -1.83 72.68
C PHE A 17 -20.28 -1.82 71.49
N ILE A 18 -21.59 -1.75 71.74
CA ILE A 18 -22.62 -1.64 70.69
C ILE A 18 -22.45 -0.31 69.94
N GLY A 19 -22.26 0.79 70.66
CA GLY A 19 -21.96 2.10 70.06
C GLY A 19 -20.71 2.04 69.18
N LYS A 20 -19.61 1.48 69.68
CA LYS A 20 -18.37 1.30 68.92
C LYS A 20 -18.58 0.43 67.67
N TYR A 21 -19.33 -0.67 67.79
CA TYR A 21 -19.63 -1.57 66.68
C TYR A 21 -20.44 -0.88 65.57
N ILE A 22 -21.48 -0.12 65.93
CA ILE A 22 -22.29 0.65 64.97
C ILE A 22 -21.44 1.72 64.27
N THR A 23 -20.59 2.44 65.03
CA THR A 23 -19.70 3.45 64.43
C THR A 23 -18.72 2.85 63.44
N GLU A 24 -18.21 1.64 63.69
CA GLU A 24 -17.34 0.96 62.73
C GLU A 24 -18.10 0.53 61.48
N GLN A 25 -19.30 -0.03 61.60
CA GLN A 25 -20.11 -0.40 60.44
C GLN A 25 -20.39 0.79 59.51
N GLN A 26 -20.65 1.97 60.08
CA GLN A 26 -20.80 3.20 59.28
C GLN A 26 -19.49 3.58 58.56
N LYS A 27 -18.33 3.39 59.17
CA LYS A 27 -17.03 3.64 58.51
C LYS A 27 -16.80 2.69 57.34
N TRP A 28 -17.08 1.40 57.50
CA TRP A 28 -16.94 0.43 56.40
C TRP A 28 -17.94 0.68 55.27
N ALA A 29 -19.18 1.01 55.62
CA ALA A 29 -20.22 1.36 54.66
C ALA A 29 -19.86 2.61 53.84
N THR A 30 -19.37 3.66 54.50
CA THR A 30 -18.92 4.90 53.83
C THR A 30 -17.68 4.66 52.97
N LYS A 31 -16.69 3.92 53.47
CA LYS A 31 -15.49 3.56 52.70
C LYS A 31 -15.81 2.72 51.46
N LYS A 32 -16.76 1.78 51.57
CA LYS A 32 -17.24 0.97 50.44
C LYS A 32 -17.98 1.83 49.41
N ALA A 33 -18.88 2.71 49.86
CA ALA A 33 -19.59 3.64 48.97
C ALA A 33 -18.62 4.58 48.24
N GLN A 34 -17.56 5.06 48.93
CA GLN A 34 -16.50 5.87 48.31
C GLN A 34 -15.70 5.10 47.27
N LEU A 35 -15.37 3.83 47.55
CA LEU A 35 -14.65 2.97 46.60
C LEU A 35 -15.49 2.67 45.36
N GLU A 36 -16.78 2.39 45.52
CA GLU A 36 -17.71 2.18 44.41
C GLU A 36 -17.89 3.46 43.58
N GLN A 37 -18.02 4.61 44.23
CA GLN A 37 -18.07 5.91 43.54
C GLN A 37 -16.77 6.14 42.75
N LYS A 38 -15.61 5.82 43.33
CA LYS A 38 -14.32 5.94 42.65
C LYS A 38 -14.23 5.05 41.41
N HIS A 39 -14.61 3.77 41.52
CA HIS A 39 -14.62 2.87 40.37
C HIS A 39 -15.66 3.28 39.30
N GLN A 40 -16.82 3.80 39.70
CA GLN A 40 -17.81 4.33 38.78
C GLN A 40 -17.30 5.58 38.05
N MET A 41 -16.59 6.46 38.76
CA MET A 41 -15.92 7.60 38.14
C MET A 41 -14.86 7.14 37.15
N GLU A 42 -13.93 6.26 37.54
CA GLU A 42 -12.87 5.72 36.68
C GLU A 42 -13.42 5.03 35.43
N THR A 43 -14.47 4.20 35.56
CA THR A 43 -15.09 3.53 34.41
C THR A 43 -15.83 4.52 33.49
N SER A 44 -16.50 5.53 34.05
CA SER A 44 -17.13 6.59 33.26
C SER A 44 -16.10 7.45 32.52
N GLU A 45 -14.94 7.71 33.14
CA GLU A 45 -13.83 8.44 32.53
C GLU A 45 -13.19 7.60 31.42
N LEU A 46 -12.95 6.31 31.65
CA LEU A 46 -12.47 5.39 30.64
C LEU A 46 -13.42 5.32 29.44
N GLN A 47 -14.73 5.23 29.67
CA GLN A 47 -15.72 5.25 28.59
C GLN A 47 -15.71 6.56 27.80
N LYS A 48 -15.59 7.71 28.48
CA LYS A 48 -15.47 9.01 27.81
C LYS A 48 -14.19 9.08 26.96
N ASN A 49 -13.07 8.59 27.48
CA ASN A 49 -11.80 8.54 26.77
C ASN A 49 -11.90 7.63 25.54
N MET A 50 -12.45 6.43 25.68
CA MET A 50 -12.69 5.51 24.56
C MET A 50 -13.58 6.12 23.48
N LEU A 51 -14.70 6.74 23.88
CA LEU A 51 -15.61 7.39 22.94
C LEU A 51 -14.94 8.57 22.22
N SER A 52 -14.12 9.35 22.93
CA SER A 52 -13.35 10.43 22.29
C SER A 52 -12.28 9.90 21.33
N GLN A 53 -11.66 8.74 21.63
CA GLN A 53 -10.74 8.08 20.69
C GLN A 53 -11.46 7.56 19.46
N GLU A 54 -12.62 6.91 19.62
CA GLU A 54 -13.41 6.39 18.50
C GLU A 54 -13.89 7.52 17.57
N LYS A 55 -14.32 8.65 18.14
CA LYS A 55 -14.65 9.85 17.37
C LYS A 55 -13.45 10.39 16.60
N ARG A 56 -12.28 10.50 17.25
CA ARG A 56 -11.03 10.94 16.60
C ARG A 56 -10.63 10.01 15.45
N PHE A 57 -10.73 8.71 15.67
CA PHE A 57 -10.42 7.72 14.64
C PHE A 57 -11.39 7.82 13.45
N THR A 58 -12.68 8.02 13.72
CA THR A 58 -13.70 8.20 12.68
C THR A 58 -13.49 9.48 11.87
N GLU A 59 -13.15 10.58 12.55
CA GLU A 59 -12.79 11.85 11.90
C GLU A 59 -11.55 11.70 11.02
N GLN A 60 -10.50 11.03 11.49
CA GLN A 60 -9.31 10.72 10.70
C GLN A 60 -9.62 9.90 9.45
N MET A 61 -10.47 8.88 9.56
CA MET A 61 -10.87 8.06 8.43
C MET A 61 -11.65 8.85 7.38
N LYS A 62 -12.52 9.76 7.84
CA LYS A 62 -13.27 10.65 6.95
C LYS A 62 -12.35 11.61 6.21
N ASP A 63 -11.35 12.16 6.89
CA ASP A 63 -10.36 13.05 6.29
C ASP A 63 -9.50 12.30 5.26
N LEU A 64 -9.08 11.06 5.57
CA LEU A 64 -8.31 10.24 4.63
C LEU A 64 -9.12 9.93 3.36
N GLN A 65 -10.40 9.60 3.51
CA GLN A 65 -11.29 9.35 2.37
C GLN A 65 -11.50 10.62 1.53
N LEU A 66 -11.63 11.78 2.17
CA LEU A 66 -11.73 13.06 1.49
C LEU A 66 -10.45 13.41 0.74
N GLN A 67 -9.27 13.15 1.33
CA GLN A 67 -7.98 13.32 0.67
C GLN A 67 -7.88 12.45 -0.59
N HIS A 68 -8.30 11.19 -0.52
CA HIS A 68 -8.32 10.30 -1.67
C HIS A 68 -9.25 10.80 -2.78
N GLN A 69 -10.45 11.27 -2.42
CA GLN A 69 -11.40 11.82 -3.38
C GLN A 69 -10.86 13.09 -4.07
N ASN A 70 -10.19 13.96 -3.31
CA ASN A 70 -9.55 15.15 -3.85
C ASN A 70 -8.39 14.78 -4.78
N TYR A 71 -7.61 13.76 -4.45
CA TYR A 71 -6.53 13.26 -5.31
C TYR A 71 -7.04 12.75 -6.66
N ILE A 72 -8.12 11.95 -6.68
CA ILE A 72 -8.75 11.49 -7.92
C ILE A 72 -9.23 12.68 -8.77
N THR A 73 -9.87 13.66 -8.13
CA THR A 73 -10.37 14.86 -8.81
C THR A 73 -9.23 15.69 -9.41
N ASP A 74 -8.11 15.81 -8.69
CA ASP A 74 -6.90 16.48 -9.20
C ASP A 74 -6.30 15.75 -10.41
N LEU A 75 -6.24 14.41 -10.38
CA LEU A 75 -5.80 13.61 -11.53
C LEU A 75 -6.66 13.85 -12.77
N ASP A 76 -7.98 13.87 -12.63
CA ASP A 76 -8.90 14.16 -13.74
C ASP A 76 -8.68 15.57 -14.30
N ASN A 77 -8.48 16.56 -13.44
CA ASN A 77 -8.19 17.93 -13.85
C ASN A 77 -6.85 18.03 -14.58
N ARG A 78 -5.80 17.34 -14.10
CA ARG A 78 -4.50 17.26 -14.78
C ARG A 78 -4.63 16.59 -16.14
N TYR A 79 -5.41 15.52 -16.25
CA TYR A 79 -5.69 14.85 -17.52
C TYR A 79 -6.37 15.78 -18.54
N VAL A 80 -7.40 16.52 -18.09
CA VAL A 80 -8.08 17.52 -18.93
C VAL A 80 -7.16 18.69 -19.30
N ALA A 81 -6.33 19.17 -18.37
CA ALA A 81 -5.36 20.23 -18.62
C ALA A 81 -4.28 19.79 -19.61
N LEU A 82 -3.80 18.55 -19.50
CA LEU A 82 -2.87 17.92 -20.42
C LEU A 82 -3.47 17.82 -21.83
N ILE A 83 -4.73 17.39 -21.95
CA ILE A 83 -5.47 17.41 -23.22
C ILE A 83 -5.57 18.82 -23.79
N ARG A 84 -5.81 19.84 -22.95
CA ARG A 84 -5.89 21.24 -23.38
C ARG A 84 -4.53 21.81 -23.80
N GLN A 85 -3.45 21.46 -23.11
CA GLN A 85 -2.07 21.83 -23.49
C GLN A 85 -1.71 21.18 -24.83
N PHE A 86 -1.98 19.87 -24.98
CA PHE A 86 -1.82 19.18 -26.25
C PHE A 86 -2.69 19.77 -27.37
N ARG A 87 -3.89 20.27 -27.06
CA ARG A 87 -4.74 21.02 -28.02
C ARG A 87 -4.13 22.37 -28.42
N LYS A 88 -3.43 23.07 -27.53
CA LYS A 88 -2.74 24.33 -27.85
C LYS A 88 -1.49 24.08 -28.71
N ASP A 89 -0.73 23.01 -28.44
CA ASP A 89 0.43 22.60 -29.24
C ASP A 89 0.04 22.00 -30.61
N ALA A 90 -1.09 21.31 -30.65
CA ALA A 90 -1.73 20.75 -31.84
C ALA A 90 -2.08 21.78 -32.91
N VAL A 91 -2.47 23.00 -32.51
CA VAL A 91 -2.84 24.08 -33.44
C VAL A 91 -1.63 24.59 -34.21
N LEU A 92 -0.39 24.33 -33.75
CA LEU A 92 0.81 24.89 -34.34
C LEU A 92 1.66 23.95 -35.21
N ARG A 93 1.52 22.60 -35.19
CA ARG A 93 2.17 21.72 -36.22
C ARG A 93 1.86 20.20 -36.27
N SER A 94 1.12 19.54 -35.37
CA SER A 94 1.26 18.06 -35.25
C SER A 94 0.01 17.25 -34.83
N ARG A 95 -1.22 17.67 -35.16
CA ARG A 95 -2.42 16.84 -34.82
C ARG A 95 -2.41 15.46 -35.46
N ASN A 96 -2.00 15.37 -36.72
CA ASN A 96 -2.04 14.11 -37.47
C ASN A 96 -0.90 13.16 -37.07
N THR A 97 0.27 13.70 -36.71
CA THR A 97 1.43 12.89 -36.30
C THR A 97 1.26 12.36 -34.87
N LEU A 98 0.77 13.18 -33.93
CA LEU A 98 0.47 12.70 -32.57
C LEU A 98 -0.69 11.69 -32.56
N MET A 99 -1.76 11.97 -33.31
CA MET A 99 -2.87 11.01 -33.45
C MET A 99 -2.39 9.74 -34.15
N GLY A 100 -1.42 9.83 -35.05
CA GLY A 100 -0.81 8.66 -35.69
C GLY A 100 -0.15 7.71 -34.71
N LYS A 101 0.70 8.24 -33.83
CA LYS A 101 1.33 7.45 -32.76
C LYS A 101 0.33 6.84 -31.78
N LEU A 102 -0.75 7.56 -31.48
CA LEU A 102 -1.81 7.03 -30.63
C LEU A 102 -2.60 5.91 -31.35
N TRP A 103 -2.92 6.10 -32.63
CA TRP A 103 -3.56 5.07 -33.45
C TRP A 103 -2.67 3.83 -33.61
N GLU A 104 -1.34 3.96 -33.70
CA GLU A 104 -0.40 2.82 -33.72
C GLU A 104 -0.62 1.90 -32.52
N HIS A 105 -0.77 2.45 -31.31
CA HIS A 105 -0.98 1.65 -30.09
C HIS A 105 -2.42 1.19 -29.88
N VAL A 106 -3.42 1.95 -30.35
CA VAL A 106 -4.85 1.69 -30.12
C VAL A 106 -5.47 0.83 -31.22
N ALA A 107 -4.88 0.78 -32.42
CA ALA A 107 -5.39 0.04 -33.58
C ALA A 107 -5.75 -1.44 -33.32
N PRO A 108 -4.98 -2.21 -32.53
CA PRO A 108 -5.32 -3.60 -32.22
C PRO A 108 -6.67 -3.79 -31.50
N TYR A 109 -7.18 -2.76 -30.81
CA TYR A 109 -8.39 -2.84 -30.00
C TYR A 109 -9.64 -2.29 -30.72
N LEU A 110 -9.52 -1.94 -32.00
CA LEU A 110 -10.61 -1.37 -32.78
C LEU A 110 -11.51 -2.45 -33.40
N PRO A 111 -12.81 -2.14 -33.57
CA PRO A 111 -13.70 -3.01 -34.32
C PRO A 111 -13.18 -3.19 -35.76
N LYS A 112 -13.14 -4.45 -36.23
CA LYS A 112 -12.65 -4.91 -37.55
C LYS A 112 -11.13 -5.16 -37.68
N PHE A 113 -10.35 -5.06 -36.61
CA PHE A 113 -8.97 -5.54 -36.65
C PHE A 113 -8.96 -7.07 -36.79
N LYS A 114 -8.20 -7.59 -37.76
CA LYS A 114 -8.34 -8.99 -38.22
C LYS A 114 -7.65 -10.02 -37.32
N TYR A 115 -6.72 -9.60 -36.48
CA TYR A 115 -5.91 -10.49 -35.66
C TYR A 115 -6.28 -10.37 -34.20
N HIS A 116 -6.12 -11.47 -33.46
CA HIS A 116 -6.38 -11.47 -32.03
C HIS A 116 -5.31 -10.63 -31.30
N PRO A 117 -5.67 -9.68 -30.41
CA PRO A 117 -4.69 -8.83 -29.74
C PRO A 117 -3.60 -9.59 -28.96
N SER A 118 -3.95 -10.75 -28.37
CA SER A 118 -2.99 -11.60 -27.65
C SER A 118 -1.89 -12.22 -28.52
N ASP A 119 -2.13 -12.33 -29.83
CA ASP A 119 -1.16 -12.89 -30.81
C ASP A 119 -0.13 -11.85 -31.27
N MET A 120 -0.28 -10.60 -30.82
CA MET A 120 0.53 -9.47 -31.26
C MET A 120 1.60 -9.11 -30.23
N LYS A 121 2.82 -8.83 -30.70
CA LYS A 121 3.90 -8.28 -29.90
C LYS A 121 4.33 -6.94 -30.48
N PHE A 122 4.26 -5.90 -29.67
CA PHE A 122 4.72 -4.57 -30.03
C PHE A 122 6.25 -4.48 -29.95
N ILE A 123 6.85 -3.81 -30.94
CA ILE A 123 8.31 -3.60 -31.10
C ILE A 123 8.62 -2.10 -31.21
N GLY A 124 7.90 -1.37 -32.09
CA GLY A 124 7.95 0.09 -32.25
C GLY A 124 9.03 0.67 -33.17
N SER A 125 10.11 -0.07 -33.48
CA SER A 125 11.07 0.27 -34.55
C SER A 125 12.00 -0.92 -34.80
N PRO A 126 12.35 -1.27 -36.06
CA PRO A 126 11.97 -0.63 -37.34
C PRO A 126 10.57 -1.03 -37.88
N ILE A 127 9.76 -1.68 -37.04
CA ILE A 127 8.40 -2.14 -37.33
C ILE A 127 7.55 -2.02 -36.06
N ASP A 128 6.27 -1.70 -36.16
CA ASP A 128 5.41 -1.58 -34.98
C ASP A 128 5.11 -2.91 -34.30
N TYR A 129 4.65 -3.92 -35.04
CA TYR A 129 4.20 -5.20 -34.47
C TYR A 129 4.73 -6.42 -35.23
N ILE A 130 4.94 -7.50 -34.48
CA ILE A 130 5.03 -8.87 -34.99
C ILE A 130 3.80 -9.64 -34.50
N ILE A 131 3.09 -10.30 -35.41
CA ILE A 131 1.90 -11.09 -35.11
C ILE A 131 2.20 -12.56 -35.39
N PHE A 132 1.94 -13.39 -34.39
CA PHE A 132 2.04 -14.84 -34.47
C PHE A 132 0.62 -15.41 -34.65
N ASP A 133 0.12 -15.42 -35.89
CA ASP A 133 -1.26 -15.83 -36.24
C ASP A 133 -1.54 -17.26 -35.76
N GLY A 134 -2.41 -17.42 -34.76
CA GLY A 134 -2.73 -18.71 -34.12
C GLY A 134 -1.93 -19.02 -32.84
N MET A 135 -1.14 -18.07 -32.31
CA MET A 135 -0.38 -18.24 -31.06
C MET A 135 -1.29 -18.55 -29.86
N ASN A 136 -2.40 -17.84 -29.72
CA ASN A 136 -3.40 -18.09 -28.67
C ASN A 136 -4.05 -19.48 -28.81
N GLU A 137 -4.13 -20.00 -30.04
CA GLU A 137 -4.66 -21.33 -30.36
C GLU A 137 -3.58 -22.44 -30.21
N LYS A 138 -2.35 -22.08 -29.84
CA LYS A 138 -1.16 -22.94 -29.75
C LYS A 138 -0.75 -23.59 -31.08
N ASP A 139 -1.14 -23.00 -32.21
CA ASP A 139 -0.78 -23.44 -33.55
C ASP A 139 -0.43 -22.21 -34.40
N ILE A 140 0.86 -21.86 -34.45
CA ILE A 140 1.33 -20.67 -35.18
C ILE A 140 1.36 -21.00 -36.67
N LYS A 141 0.38 -20.48 -37.41
CA LYS A 141 0.22 -20.69 -38.84
C LYS A 141 1.21 -19.84 -39.64
N ARG A 142 1.37 -18.57 -39.25
CA ARG A 142 2.19 -17.58 -39.96
C ARG A 142 2.72 -16.50 -39.01
N VAL A 143 3.85 -15.92 -39.36
CA VAL A 143 4.41 -14.72 -38.70
C VAL A 143 4.21 -13.52 -39.62
N ILE A 144 3.60 -12.44 -39.10
CA ILE A 144 3.23 -11.25 -39.87
C ILE A 144 3.91 -10.04 -39.25
N PHE A 145 4.65 -9.30 -40.08
CA PHE A 145 5.21 -8.00 -39.73
C PHE A 145 4.19 -6.93 -40.08
N LEU A 146 3.72 -6.19 -39.09
CA LEU A 146 2.69 -5.18 -39.26
C LEU A 146 3.22 -3.81 -38.86
N GLU A 147 3.19 -2.90 -39.84
CA GLU A 147 3.34 -1.47 -39.60
C GLU A 147 1.95 -0.83 -39.59
N VAL A 148 1.63 -0.07 -38.56
CA VAL A 148 0.37 0.65 -38.45
C VAL A 148 0.63 2.10 -38.88
N LYS A 149 -0.01 2.52 -39.98
CA LYS A 149 0.04 3.92 -40.41
C LYS A 149 -1.32 4.57 -40.23
N SER A 150 -1.31 5.80 -39.74
CA SER A 150 -2.51 6.64 -39.73
C SER A 150 -2.64 7.47 -41.00
N ALA A 151 -3.88 7.64 -41.47
CA ALA A 151 -4.23 8.52 -42.58
C ALA A 151 -3.33 8.37 -43.82
N ASN A 152 -2.63 9.44 -44.23
CA ASN A 152 -1.76 9.48 -45.41
C ASN A 152 -0.27 9.19 -45.09
N SER A 153 0.03 8.64 -43.91
CA SER A 153 1.40 8.34 -43.52
C SER A 153 1.99 7.25 -44.42
N LYS A 154 3.19 7.48 -44.95
CA LYS A 154 3.90 6.58 -45.85
C LYS A 154 5.03 5.89 -45.10
N LEU A 155 5.43 4.72 -45.60
CA LEU A 155 6.60 4.04 -45.08
C LEU A 155 7.85 4.94 -45.20
N ASN A 156 8.61 5.03 -44.12
CA ASN A 156 9.90 5.71 -44.10
C ASN A 156 10.96 4.87 -44.84
N ALA A 157 12.17 5.41 -45.05
CA ALA A 157 13.21 4.71 -45.83
C ALA A 157 13.67 3.38 -45.19
N GLN A 158 13.75 3.31 -43.87
CA GLN A 158 14.13 2.11 -43.13
C GLN A 158 13.02 1.06 -43.14
N GLU A 159 11.77 1.48 -42.92
CA GLU A 159 10.57 0.62 -43.01
C GLU A 159 10.42 0.03 -44.42
N LYS A 160 10.67 0.81 -45.48
CA LYS A 160 10.67 0.32 -46.87
C LYS A 160 11.73 -0.76 -47.08
N LYS A 161 12.96 -0.53 -46.62
CA LYS A 161 14.04 -1.52 -46.71
C LYS A 161 13.69 -2.81 -45.99
N LEU A 162 13.07 -2.72 -44.81
CA LEU A 162 12.60 -3.88 -44.05
C LEU A 162 11.49 -4.63 -44.80
N ARG A 163 10.45 -3.92 -45.26
CA ARG A 163 9.38 -4.50 -46.08
C ARG A 163 9.95 -5.24 -47.29
N ASP A 164 10.88 -4.61 -48.00
CA ASP A 164 11.48 -5.20 -49.19
C ASP A 164 12.34 -6.43 -48.83
N ALA A 165 13.01 -6.45 -47.67
CA ALA A 165 13.68 -7.66 -47.19
C ALA A 165 12.68 -8.80 -46.93
N ILE A 166 11.54 -8.51 -46.31
CA ILE A 166 10.49 -9.49 -46.02
C ILE A 166 9.86 -10.00 -47.33
N ILE A 167 9.46 -9.12 -48.25
CA ILE A 167 8.86 -9.49 -49.55
C ILE A 167 9.82 -10.33 -50.39
N ASN A 168 11.11 -9.98 -50.38
CA ASN A 168 12.15 -10.76 -51.07
C ASN A 168 12.55 -12.04 -50.29
N LYS A 169 11.77 -12.46 -49.30
CA LYS A 169 11.97 -13.67 -48.48
C LYS A 169 13.35 -13.73 -47.80
N ARG A 170 13.95 -12.58 -47.50
CA ARG A 170 15.18 -12.47 -46.70
C ARG A 170 14.85 -12.50 -45.21
N VAL A 171 14.10 -13.51 -44.78
CA VAL A 171 13.72 -13.78 -43.39
C VAL A 171 14.19 -15.20 -43.06
N LYS A 172 14.90 -15.36 -41.95
CA LYS A 172 15.52 -16.64 -41.56
C LYS A 172 15.21 -16.92 -40.09
N TRP A 173 14.96 -18.19 -39.79
CA TRP A 173 14.99 -18.71 -38.42
C TRP A 173 16.43 -19.08 -38.06
N GLU A 174 16.93 -18.56 -36.95
CA GLU A 174 18.25 -18.90 -36.43
C GLU A 174 18.13 -19.15 -34.93
N GLU A 175 18.66 -20.28 -34.49
CA GLU A 175 18.74 -20.64 -33.09
C GLU A 175 20.17 -20.45 -32.62
N PHE A 176 20.38 -19.53 -31.69
CA PHE A 176 21.65 -19.36 -31.02
C PHE A 176 21.48 -19.80 -29.57
N ARG A 177 22.15 -20.89 -29.20
CA ARG A 177 22.16 -21.38 -27.82
C ARG A 177 23.30 -20.71 -27.08
N ILE A 178 22.97 -20.03 -25.99
CA ILE A 178 23.98 -19.61 -25.02
C ILE A 178 24.29 -20.84 -24.17
N GLU A 179 25.50 -21.37 -24.29
CA GLU A 179 26.00 -22.37 -23.34
C GLU A 179 26.10 -21.72 -21.95
N ASP A 180 25.74 -22.49 -20.92
CA ASP A 180 25.58 -22.06 -19.52
C ASP A 180 26.44 -20.85 -19.11
N ILE A 181 25.78 -19.73 -18.81
CA ILE A 181 26.40 -18.54 -18.18
C ILE A 181 26.68 -18.82 -16.68
N THR A 182 26.74 -20.08 -16.24
CA THR A 182 26.87 -20.44 -14.81
C THR A 182 28.27 -20.25 -14.24
N SER A 183 29.22 -19.64 -14.96
CA SER A 183 30.56 -19.39 -14.41
C SER A 183 31.15 -18.01 -14.71
N THR A 184 30.39 -17.07 -15.28
CA THR A 184 30.96 -15.74 -15.60
C THR A 184 29.91 -14.65 -15.45
N SER A 185 30.01 -13.87 -14.36
CA SER A 185 29.27 -12.62 -14.05
C SER A 185 28.08 -12.64 -13.07
N VAL A 186 28.06 -13.54 -12.09
CA VAL A 186 27.94 -12.99 -10.72
C VAL A 186 29.31 -12.44 -10.44
N ILE A 187 29.52 -11.15 -10.72
CA ILE A 187 30.62 -10.44 -10.11
C ILE A 187 30.33 -10.59 -8.62
N GLU A 188 31.06 -11.50 -7.94
CA GLU A 188 31.21 -11.47 -6.49
C GLU A 188 31.75 -10.07 -6.19
N ASN A 189 30.85 -9.12 -6.04
CA ASN A 189 31.20 -7.79 -5.62
C ASN A 189 31.36 -7.92 -4.11
N LYS A 190 32.48 -8.52 -3.69
CA LYS A 190 32.82 -8.77 -2.28
C LYS A 190 32.72 -7.50 -1.45
N ASP A 191 32.89 -6.34 -2.09
CA ASP A 191 32.69 -5.03 -1.48
C ASP A 191 31.21 -4.73 -1.19
N PHE A 192 30.28 -5.13 -2.07
CA PHE A 192 28.84 -4.99 -1.82
C PHE A 192 28.37 -5.92 -0.70
N ASP A 193 28.75 -7.21 -0.75
CA ASP A 193 28.37 -8.17 0.30
C ASP A 193 28.94 -7.77 1.67
N LYS A 194 30.18 -7.25 1.69
CA LYS A 194 30.81 -6.73 2.91
C LYS A 194 30.14 -5.45 3.41
N GLN A 195 29.76 -4.52 2.53
CA GLN A 195 29.03 -3.30 2.92
C GLN A 195 27.63 -3.63 3.46
N MET A 196 26.93 -4.56 2.81
CA MET A 196 25.62 -5.03 3.26
C MET A 196 25.71 -5.72 4.62
N GLN A 197 26.74 -6.55 4.84
CA GLN A 197 26.95 -7.19 6.14
C GLN A 197 27.25 -6.17 7.24
N ILE A 198 28.08 -5.16 6.97
CA ILE A 198 28.37 -4.07 7.91
C ILE A 198 27.09 -3.30 8.26
N GLN A 199 26.22 -3.03 7.28
CA GLN A 199 24.92 -2.38 7.54
C GLN A 199 23.99 -3.25 8.38
N LEU A 200 23.91 -4.55 8.09
CA LEU A 200 23.07 -5.48 8.86
C LEU A 200 23.56 -5.62 10.31
N ASP A 201 24.87 -5.68 10.54
CA ASP A 201 25.45 -5.76 11.88
C ASP A 201 25.23 -4.45 12.66
N THR A 202 25.26 -3.30 11.98
CA THR A 202 24.94 -2.00 12.58
C THR A 202 23.47 -1.92 13.01
N ILE A 203 22.55 -2.41 12.16
CA ILE A 203 21.11 -2.42 12.47
C ILE A 203 20.82 -3.35 13.64
N LYS A 204 21.41 -4.56 13.66
CA LYS A 204 21.23 -5.49 14.79
C LYS A 204 21.70 -4.89 16.10
N LYS A 205 22.85 -4.22 16.09
CA LYS A 205 23.39 -3.56 17.28
C LYS A 205 22.46 -2.44 17.79
N GLN A 206 21.88 -1.65 16.89
CA GLN A 206 20.90 -0.62 17.27
C GLN A 206 19.63 -1.24 17.86
N MET A 207 19.16 -2.36 17.32
CA MET A 207 17.98 -3.05 17.85
C MET A 207 18.24 -3.63 19.25
N GLU A 208 19.41 -4.22 19.48
CA GLU A 208 19.81 -4.73 20.82
C GLU A 208 19.94 -3.60 21.86
N GLU A 209 20.51 -2.45 21.47
CA GLU A 209 20.60 -1.27 22.35
C GLU A 209 19.22 -0.68 22.68
N THR A 210 18.25 -0.78 21.76
CA THR A 210 16.87 -0.28 21.97
C THR A 210 16.07 -1.21 22.89
N ASP A 211 16.21 -2.53 22.72
CA ASP A 211 15.56 -3.53 23.58
C ASP A 211 16.12 -3.47 25.02
N ASP A 212 17.42 -3.23 25.19
CA ASP A 212 18.04 -3.07 26.51
C ASP A 212 17.63 -1.76 27.21
N GLU A 213 17.45 -0.66 26.47
CA GLU A 213 16.89 0.59 27.03
C GLU A 213 15.41 0.44 27.43
N GLU A 214 14.59 -0.22 26.62
CA GLU A 214 13.18 -0.48 26.97
C GLU A 214 13.08 -1.35 28.22
N ARG A 215 13.90 -2.40 28.31
CA ARG A 215 13.93 -3.32 29.45
C ARG A 215 14.47 -2.65 30.73
N TYR A 216 15.46 -1.77 30.61
CA TYR A 216 15.96 -0.98 31.75
C TYR A 216 14.88 0.00 32.27
N ASN A 217 14.14 0.63 31.37
CA ASN A 217 13.07 1.58 31.71
C ASN A 217 11.81 0.91 32.29
N GLU A 218 11.54 -0.35 31.95
CA GLU A 218 10.48 -1.14 32.58
C GLU A 218 10.80 -1.51 34.03
N VAL A 219 12.04 -1.91 34.32
CA VAL A 219 12.47 -2.29 35.68
C VAL A 219 12.45 -1.10 36.66
N GLN A 220 12.73 0.12 36.18
CA GLN A 220 12.68 1.33 37.01
C GLN A 220 11.24 1.83 37.31
N LYS A 221 10.21 1.27 36.66
CA LYS A 221 8.79 1.64 36.87
C LYS A 221 8.04 0.72 37.85
N THR A 222 8.67 -0.37 38.30
CA THR A 222 8.18 -1.29 39.36
C THR A 222 8.87 -1.03 40.68
#